data_AF-A0A2V9Q1J0-F1
#
_entry.id   AF-A0A2V9Q1J0-F1
#
_cell.length_a   1.000
_cell.length_b   1.000
_cell.length_c   1.000
_cell.angle_alpha   90.00
_cell.angle_beta   90.00
_cell.angle_gamma   90.00
#
_symmetry.space_group_name_H-M   'P 1'
#
loop_
_entity.id
_entity.type
_entity.pdbx_description
1 polymer ?
#
loop_
_entity_poly.entity_id
_entity_poly.type
_entity_poly.pdbx_seq_one_letter_code
_entity_poly.pdbx_strand_id
1 'polypeptide(L)'
;FVEVVPTNPKAAKMAVRGGGALQYDVYVGEGTLYELPGTETASPTDQLRELSRAVSAGKFEETIWKVGDAVAKTVGYIQLGDHAGKTRQIHGFYPLRFKKKTHIKYEPY
;
A
#
# COMPACT_ATOMS: atom_id res chain seq x y z
N PHE A 1 -10.29 -7.09 -10.82
CA PHE A 1 -8.96 -7.11 -10.20
C PHE A 1 -7.98 -6.64 -11.24
N VAL A 2 -7.11 -5.68 -10.91
CA VAL A 2 -6.09 -5.15 -11.81
C VAL A 2 -4.77 -5.10 -11.03
N GLU A 3 -3.70 -5.62 -11.61
CA GLU A 3 -2.37 -5.61 -11.01
C GLU A 3 -1.40 -4.86 -11.92
N VAL A 4 -0.53 -4.05 -11.31
CA VAL A 4 0.55 -3.31 -11.97
C VAL A 4 1.86 -3.74 -11.33
N VAL A 5 2.67 -4.45 -12.11
CA VAL A 5 4.02 -4.85 -11.73
C VAL A 5 5.01 -3.98 -12.51
N PRO A 6 5.75 -3.08 -11.83
CA PRO A 6 6.74 -2.24 -12.49
C PRO A 6 7.90 -3.07 -13.03
N THR A 7 8.54 -2.59 -14.09
CA THR A 7 9.77 -3.21 -14.64
C THR A 7 10.96 -3.02 -13.70
N ASN A 8 11.00 -1.91 -12.95
CA ASN A 8 11.96 -1.70 -11.88
C ASN A 8 11.61 -2.60 -10.68
N PRO A 9 12.45 -3.59 -10.32
CA PRO A 9 12.17 -4.49 -9.19
C PRO A 9 12.21 -3.80 -7.82
N LYS A 10 12.71 -2.55 -7.74
CA LYS A 10 12.73 -1.74 -6.53
C LYS A 10 11.56 -0.76 -6.43
N ALA A 11 10.71 -0.69 -7.45
CA ALA A 11 9.48 0.07 -7.40
C ALA A 11 8.37 -0.73 -6.70
N ALA A 12 7.45 -0.02 -6.07
CA ALA A 12 6.34 -0.67 -5.38
C ALA A 12 5.39 -1.32 -6.39
N LYS A 13 4.93 -2.54 -6.13
CA LYS A 13 3.83 -3.14 -6.88
C LYS A 13 2.51 -2.52 -6.42
N MET A 14 1.50 -2.53 -7.28
CA MET A 14 0.14 -2.18 -6.90
C MET A 14 -0.85 -3.20 -7.43
N ALA A 15 -1.83 -3.57 -6.59
CA ALA A 15 -2.96 -4.38 -7.01
C ALA A 15 -4.26 -3.77 -6.50
N VAL A 16 -5.25 -3.66 -7.37
CA VAL A 16 -6.55 -3.07 -7.08
C VAL A 16 -7.63 -4.14 -7.17
N ARG A 17 -8.40 -4.28 -6.10
CA ARG A 17 -9.63 -5.05 -6.07
C ARG A 17 -10.81 -4.09 -5.89
N GLY A 18 -11.72 -4.10 -6.86
CA GLY A 18 -12.97 -3.34 -6.75
C GLY A 18 -13.97 -4.08 -5.87
N GLY A 19 -14.57 -3.35 -4.93
CA GLY A 19 -15.75 -3.76 -4.15
C GLY A 19 -17.07 -3.35 -4.81
N GLY A 20 -17.07 -3.05 -6.12
CA GLY A 20 -18.20 -2.43 -6.83
C GLY A 20 -18.06 -0.91 -6.91
N ALA A 21 -19.17 -0.17 -7.01
CA ALA A 21 -19.18 1.29 -7.15
C ALA A 21 -18.81 2.07 -5.87
N LEU A 22 -18.61 1.37 -4.75
CA LEU A 22 -18.55 1.98 -3.41
C LEU A 22 -17.13 2.08 -2.83
N GLN A 23 -16.20 1.21 -3.23
CA GLN A 23 -14.88 1.14 -2.63
C GLN A 23 -13.86 0.43 -3.53
N TYR A 24 -12.61 0.90 -3.48
CA TYR A 24 -11.44 0.15 -3.96
C TYR A 24 -10.53 -0.25 -2.81
N ASP A 25 -10.13 -1.53 -2.81
CA ASP A 25 -9.06 -2.04 -1.97
C ASP A 25 -7.78 -2.04 -2.80
N VAL A 26 -6.81 -1.24 -2.38
CA VAL A 26 -5.54 -1.03 -3.10
C VAL A 26 -4.40 -1.57 -2.25
N TYR A 27 -3.82 -2.68 -2.70
CA TYR A 27 -2.60 -3.24 -2.13
C TYR A 27 -1.39 -2.56 -2.78
N VAL A 28 -0.45 -2.09 -1.96
CA VAL A 28 0.78 -1.40 -2.37
C VAL A 28 1.98 -2.04 -1.69
N GLY A 29 3.06 -2.24 -2.46
CA GLY A 29 4.30 -2.82 -1.96
C GLY A 29 4.14 -4.29 -1.58
N GLU A 30 4.67 -4.65 -0.42
CA GLU A 30 4.76 -6.02 0.09
C GLU A 30 3.55 -6.42 0.97
N GLY A 31 2.71 -5.47 1.36
CA GLY A 31 1.52 -5.80 2.15
C GLY A 31 0.72 -4.62 2.71
N THR A 32 0.95 -3.40 2.23
CA THR A 32 0.16 -2.26 2.68
C THR A 32 -1.17 -2.20 1.93
N LEU A 33 -2.29 -1.97 2.64
CA LEU A 33 -3.64 -1.88 2.09
C LEU A 33 -4.25 -0.48 2.30
N TYR A 34 -4.65 0.18 1.22
CA TYR A 34 -5.46 1.39 1.27
C TYR A 34 -6.89 1.06 0.88
N GLU A 35 -7.83 1.37 1.77
CA GLU A 35 -9.26 1.32 1.49
C GLU A 35 -9.68 2.71 1.02
N LEU A 36 -10.17 2.80 -0.22
CA LEU A 36 -10.59 4.04 -0.86
C LEU A 36 -12.11 4.04 -1.01
N PRO A 37 -12.86 4.46 0.02
CA PRO A 37 -14.31 4.53 -0.03
C PRO A 37 -14.76 5.72 -0.89
N GLY A 38 -15.90 5.58 -1.53
CA GLY A 38 -16.58 6.71 -2.16
C GLY A 38 -17.17 7.59 -1.08
N THR A 39 -16.88 8.88 -1.13
CA THR A 39 -17.50 9.88 -0.25
C THR A 39 -18.33 10.85 -1.08
N GLU A 40 -19.15 11.67 -0.41
CA GLU A 40 -19.91 12.74 -1.09
C GLU A 40 -18.99 13.73 -1.83
N THR A 41 -17.74 13.85 -1.40
CA THR A 41 -16.77 14.85 -1.87
C THR A 41 -15.66 14.28 -2.75
N ALA A 42 -15.46 12.95 -2.77
CA ALA A 42 -14.38 12.33 -3.53
C ALA A 42 -14.77 10.97 -4.11
N SER A 43 -14.66 10.86 -5.45
CA SER A 43 -14.82 9.58 -6.13
C SER A 43 -13.71 8.59 -5.73
N PRO A 44 -14.00 7.30 -5.53
CA PRO A 44 -12.98 6.26 -5.35
C PRO A 44 -11.93 6.24 -6.47
N THR A 45 -12.33 6.59 -7.70
CA THR A 45 -11.41 6.60 -8.85
C THR A 45 -10.43 7.77 -8.80
N ASP A 46 -10.83 8.92 -8.24
CA ASP A 46 -9.96 10.08 -8.13
C ASP A 46 -8.94 9.87 -7.02
N GLN A 47 -9.38 9.31 -5.88
CA GLN A 47 -8.49 8.85 -4.82
C GLN A 47 -7.49 7.81 -5.33
N LEU A 48 -7.97 6.84 -6.12
CA LEU A 48 -7.09 5.82 -6.74
C LEU A 48 -6.08 6.46 -7.68
N ARG A 49 -6.48 7.46 -8.48
CA ARG A 49 -5.60 8.20 -9.38
C ARG A 49 -4.51 8.96 -8.62
N GLU A 50 -4.88 9.62 -7.54
CA GLU A 50 -3.93 10.34 -6.68
C GLU A 50 -2.93 9.39 -6.03
N LEU A 51 -3.43 8.31 -5.41
CA LEU A 51 -2.62 7.24 -4.82
C LEU A 51 -1.64 6.67 -5.84
N SER A 52 -2.13 6.30 -7.03
CA SER A 52 -1.33 5.72 -8.10
C SER A 52 -0.19 6.64 -8.54
N ARG A 53 -0.46 7.95 -8.67
CA ARG A 53 0.56 8.96 -9.04
C ARG A 53 1.66 9.09 -7.98
N ALA A 54 1.28 9.07 -6.70
CA ALA A 54 2.24 9.16 -5.61
C ALA A 54 3.13 7.90 -5.55
N VAL A 55 2.53 6.72 -5.68
CA VAL A 55 3.28 5.45 -5.69
C VAL A 55 4.22 5.39 -6.90
N SER A 56 3.73 5.72 -8.11
CA SER A 56 4.57 5.70 -9.32
C SER A 56 5.73 6.70 -9.26
N ALA A 57 5.58 7.79 -8.51
CA ALA A 57 6.63 8.78 -8.28
C ALA A 57 7.61 8.39 -7.17
N GLY A 58 7.53 7.18 -6.59
CA GLY A 58 8.40 6.73 -5.50
C GLY A 58 8.14 7.44 -4.16
N LYS A 59 6.94 8.02 -3.97
CA LYS A 59 6.55 8.73 -2.75
C LYS A 59 5.93 7.83 -1.69
N PHE A 60 6.04 6.51 -1.87
CA PHE A 60 5.57 5.49 -0.94
C PHE A 60 6.75 4.76 -0.33
N GLU A 61 6.67 4.54 0.97
CA GLU A 61 7.59 3.69 1.72
C GLU A 61 6.79 2.88 2.73
N GLU A 62 7.34 1.73 3.14
CA GLU A 62 6.69 0.96 4.17
C GLU A 62 7.69 0.30 5.11
N THR A 63 7.22 0.03 6.31
CA THR A 63 7.91 -0.83 7.26
C THR A 63 7.13 -2.10 7.42
N ILE A 64 7.77 -3.23 7.14
CA ILE A 64 7.18 -4.55 7.27
C ILE A 64 7.81 -5.32 8.43
N TRP A 65 7.01 -6.17 9.06
CA TRP A 65 7.46 -7.15 10.03
C TRP A 65 7.14 -8.53 9.46
N LYS A 66 8.17 -9.28 9.07
CA LYS A 66 8.03 -10.64 8.52
C LYS A 66 8.29 -11.71 9.59
N VAL A 67 7.55 -12.81 9.50
CA VAL A 67 7.76 -14.07 10.25
C VAL A 67 8.01 -15.16 9.22
N GLY A 68 9.27 -15.54 9.02
CA GLY A 68 9.66 -16.26 7.80
C GLY A 68 9.37 -15.40 6.58
N ASP A 69 8.68 -15.95 5.58
CA ASP A 69 8.28 -15.22 4.37
C ASP A 69 6.94 -14.48 4.52
N ALA A 70 6.17 -14.77 5.58
CA ALA A 70 4.86 -14.17 5.80
C ALA A 70 4.99 -12.75 6.39
N VAL A 71 4.29 -11.79 5.80
CA VAL A 71 4.14 -10.44 6.38
C VAL A 71 3.14 -10.52 7.54
N ALA A 72 3.56 -10.14 8.75
CA ALA A 72 2.73 -10.16 9.95
C ALA A 72 2.11 -8.79 10.27
N LYS A 73 2.82 -7.72 9.93
CA LYS A 73 2.39 -6.33 10.13
C LYS A 73 3.05 -5.46 9.08
N THR A 74 2.35 -4.42 8.67
CA THR A 74 2.85 -3.35 7.82
C THR A 74 2.51 -2.00 8.43
N VAL A 75 3.35 -1.01 8.16
CA VAL A 75 3.07 0.40 8.36
C VAL A 75 3.53 1.11 7.09
N GLY A 76 2.58 1.57 6.29
CA GLY A 76 2.81 2.31 5.06
C GLY A 76 2.77 3.82 5.31
N TYR A 77 3.64 4.53 4.60
CA TYR A 77 3.70 5.98 4.58
C TYR A 77 3.66 6.45 3.13
N ILE A 78 2.85 7.46 2.85
CA ILE A 78 2.71 8.00 1.50
C ILE A 78 2.58 9.52 1.53
N GLN A 79 3.28 10.19 0.62
CA GLN A 79 3.13 11.63 0.42
C GLN A 79 2.14 11.92 -0.73
N LEU A 80 1.00 12.52 -0.39
CA LEU A 80 -0.07 12.94 -1.30
C LEU A 80 -0.10 14.49 -1.32
N GLY A 81 0.47 15.09 -2.36
CA GLY A 81 0.66 16.55 -2.40
C GLY A 81 1.48 17.03 -1.19
N ASP A 82 0.91 17.96 -0.42
CA ASP A 82 1.49 18.51 0.81
C ASP A 82 1.13 17.70 2.08
N HIS A 83 0.30 16.66 1.94
CA HIS A 83 -0.15 15.82 3.05
C HIS A 83 0.60 14.49 3.09
N ALA A 84 0.92 14.02 4.29
CA ALA A 84 1.46 12.68 4.52
C ALA A 84 0.36 11.77 5.09
N GLY A 85 0.11 10.64 4.42
CA GLY A 85 -0.78 9.58 4.88
C GLY A 85 0.01 8.46 5.56
N LYS A 86 -0.52 7.93 6.67
CA LYS A 86 0.03 6.76 7.35
C LYS A 86 -1.06 5.71 7.55
N THR A 87 -0.78 4.47 7.15
CA THR A 87 -1.67 3.33 7.38
C THR A 87 -0.94 2.21 8.09
N ARG A 88 -1.67 1.36 8.82
CA ARG A 88 -1.14 0.22 9.55
C ARG A 88 -2.06 -0.97 9.39
N GLN A 89 -1.52 -2.10 8.96
CA GLN A 89 -2.24 -3.37 8.95
C GLN A 89 -1.55 -4.42 9.81
N ILE A 90 -2.36 -5.34 10.34
CA ILE A 90 -1.92 -6.56 11.01
C ILE A 90 -2.49 -7.70 10.19
N HIS A 91 -1.61 -8.52 9.63
CA HIS A 91 -1.96 -9.61 8.70
C HIS A 91 -2.01 -10.98 9.37
N GLY A 92 -1.61 -11.07 10.64
CA GLY A 92 -1.70 -12.30 11.40
C GLY A 92 -1.27 -12.17 12.86
N PHE A 93 -1.70 -13.13 13.67
CA PHE A 93 -1.37 -13.18 15.09
C PHE A 93 -0.23 -14.18 15.36
N TYR A 94 0.97 -13.63 15.56
CA TYR A 94 2.18 -14.41 15.84
C TYR A 94 2.80 -13.95 17.18
N PRO A 95 2.28 -14.42 18.33
CA PRO A 95 2.69 -13.92 19.64
C PRO A 95 4.08 -14.39 20.07
N LEU A 96 4.51 -15.60 19.65
CA LEU A 96 5.76 -16.23 20.11
C LEU A 96 6.83 -16.35 19.02
N ARG A 97 6.58 -15.83 17.82
CA ARG A 97 7.53 -15.91 16.70
C ARG A 97 8.30 -14.62 16.55
N PHE A 98 9.61 -14.73 16.34
CA PHE A 98 10.48 -13.60 16.05
C PHE A 98 10.05 -12.88 14.77
N LYS A 99 10.00 -11.55 14.81
CA LYS A 99 9.59 -10.70 13.69
C LYS A 99 10.79 -9.92 13.17
N LYS A 100 11.17 -10.16 11.93
CA LYS A 100 12.20 -9.35 11.25
C LYS A 100 11.57 -8.05 10.75
N LYS A 101 12.03 -6.91 11.28
CA LYS A 101 11.61 -5.58 10.83
C LYS A 101 12.47 -5.16 9.64
N THR A 102 11.83 -4.71 8.57
CA THR A 102 12.51 -4.14 7.39
C THR A 102 11.79 -2.87 6.98
N HIS A 103 12.55 -1.80 6.77
CA HIS A 103 12.04 -0.56 6.19
C HIS A 103 12.43 -0.56 4.70
N ILE A 104 11.46 -0.30 3.84
CA ILE A 104 11.58 -0.34 2.39
C ILE A 104 11.20 1.03 1.85
N LYS A 105 12.15 1.65 1.16
CA LYS A 105 11.92 2.86 0.38
C LYS A 105 11.89 2.46 -1.09
N TYR A 106 10.75 2.70 -1.73
CA TYR A 106 10.55 2.31 -3.12
C TYR A 106 11.11 3.37 -4.07
N GLU A 107 11.62 2.89 -5.20
CA GLU A 107 12.02 3.75 -6.32
C GLU A 107 10.80 4.08 -7.21
N PRO A 108 10.85 5.14 -8.02
CA PRO A 108 9.86 5.40 -9.05
C PRO A 108 9.74 4.23 -10.05
N TYR A 109 8.57 4.13 -10.69
CA TYR A 109 8.23 3.07 -11.66
C TYR A 109 9.11 3.10 -12.90
#